data_AF-W2TUZ3-F1
#
_entry.id   AF-W2TUZ3-F1
#
_cell.length_a   1.000
_cell.length_b   1.000
_cell.length_c   1.000
_cell.angle_alpha   90.00
_cell.angle_beta   90.00
_cell.angle_gamma   90.00
#
_symmetry.space_group_name_H-M   'P 1'
#
loop_
_entity.id
_entity.type
_entity.pdbx_description
1 polymer ?
#
loop_
_entity_poly.entity_id
_entity_poly.type
_entity_poly.pdbx_seq_one_letter_code
_entity_poly.pdbx_strand_id
1 'polypeptide(L)'
;MYILFHKKEKQTKSRKKGTLSAPEEWVLDRFIRECNAQPCGLHEEFKKCANCEPTCERKQKPCANECLTPACQCVQGYVRHRGRCIKSENCEKFANYGKFSKRFFPNT
;
A
#
# COMPACT_ATOMS: atom_id res chain seq x y z
N MET A 1 -52.74 48.61 -5.37
CA MET A 1 -52.55 47.17 -5.08
C MET A 1 -51.75 46.58 -6.24
N TYR A 2 -50.41 46.71 -6.23
CA TYR A 2 -49.56 46.24 -7.32
C TYR A 2 -48.60 45.17 -6.79
N ILE A 3 -48.61 44.05 -7.50
CA ILE A 3 -48.03 42.74 -7.13
C ILE A 3 -46.51 42.78 -7.29
N LEU A 4 -45.78 42.46 -6.22
CA LEU A 4 -44.32 42.26 -6.23
C LEU A 4 -44.00 40.92 -6.92
N PHE A 5 -43.50 40.96 -8.14
CA PHE A 5 -42.93 39.79 -8.82
C PHE A 5 -41.52 39.52 -8.29
N HIS A 6 -41.40 38.52 -7.41
CA HIS A 6 -40.11 37.96 -6.99
C HIS A 6 -39.42 37.25 -8.16
N LYS A 7 -38.38 37.89 -8.72
CA LYS A 7 -37.48 37.30 -9.73
C LYS A 7 -36.57 36.26 -9.05
N LYS A 8 -36.84 34.96 -9.24
CA LYS A 8 -35.95 33.87 -8.84
C LYS A 8 -34.79 33.75 -9.83
N GLU A 9 -33.56 33.98 -9.38
CA GLU A 9 -32.34 33.83 -10.16
C GLU A 9 -32.01 32.35 -10.36
N LYS A 10 -31.90 31.93 -11.62
CA LYS A 10 -31.55 30.57 -12.02
C LYS A 10 -30.04 30.40 -11.88
N GLN A 11 -29.60 29.51 -10.99
CA GLN A 11 -28.19 29.18 -10.80
C GLN A 11 -27.70 28.33 -11.98
N THR A 12 -27.08 28.97 -12.97
CA THR A 12 -26.51 28.31 -14.15
C THR A 12 -25.18 27.67 -13.76
N LYS A 13 -25.13 26.34 -13.72
CA LYS A 13 -23.91 25.55 -13.51
C LYS A 13 -23.01 25.69 -14.73
N SER A 14 -22.16 26.72 -14.74
CA SER A 14 -21.21 26.98 -15.81
C SER A 14 -20.12 25.91 -15.81
N ARG A 15 -20.22 24.98 -16.76
CA ARG A 15 -19.18 24.01 -17.12
C ARG A 15 -17.99 24.80 -17.67
N LYS A 16 -17.08 25.23 -16.80
CA LYS A 16 -15.82 25.88 -17.21
C LYS A 16 -15.04 24.88 -18.08
N LYS A 17 -15.07 25.11 -19.40
CA LYS A 17 -14.14 24.48 -20.34
C LYS A 17 -12.78 25.14 -20.09
N GLY A 18 -11.94 24.50 -19.27
CA GLY A 18 -10.56 24.90 -19.09
C GLY A 18 -9.79 24.61 -20.37
N THR A 19 -9.21 25.65 -20.95
CA THR A 19 -8.39 25.66 -22.15
C THR A 19 -7.08 24.89 -21.91
N LEU A 20 -6.76 23.96 -22.81
CA LEU A 20 -5.48 23.25 -22.86
C LEU A 20 -4.37 24.25 -23.22
N SER A 21 -3.45 24.48 -22.28
CA SER A 21 -2.08 24.87 -22.57
C SER A 21 -1.22 24.58 -21.33
N ALA A 22 -0.91 23.31 -21.11
CA ALA A 22 0.17 22.91 -20.22
C ALA A 22 1.22 22.19 -21.07
N PRO A 23 2.52 22.58 -21.00
CA PRO A 23 3.60 21.87 -21.70
C PRO A 23 3.66 20.41 -21.22
N GLU A 24 4.04 19.50 -22.12
CA GLU A 24 3.79 18.05 -22.12
C GLU A 24 4.44 17.20 -21.00
N GLU A 25 4.62 17.68 -19.76
CA GLU A 25 5.43 16.94 -18.78
C GLU A 25 4.81 16.72 -17.38
N TRP A 26 3.51 16.99 -17.18
CA TRP A 26 2.89 16.89 -15.83
C TRP A 26 1.48 16.25 -15.83
N VAL A 27 1.28 15.13 -16.54
CA VAL A 27 0.03 14.34 -16.49
C VAL A 27 0.16 13.12 -15.55
N LEU A 28 0.63 13.31 -14.31
CA LEU A 28 0.57 12.26 -13.30
C LEU A 28 0.41 12.80 -11.86
N ASP A 29 -0.52 13.71 -11.60
CA ASP A 29 -0.87 13.99 -10.19
C ASP A 29 -2.29 14.49 -9.94
N ARG A 30 -3.30 13.78 -10.46
CA ARG A 30 -4.67 13.94 -9.95
C ARG A 30 -5.33 12.64 -9.49
N PHE A 31 -4.66 11.51 -9.67
CA PHE A 31 -5.06 10.21 -9.14
C PHE A 31 -4.07 9.66 -8.08
N ILE A 32 -3.09 10.45 -7.62
CA ILE A 32 -2.12 10.05 -6.59
C ILE A 32 -2.34 10.85 -5.30
N ARG A 33 -3.56 10.82 -4.76
CA ARG A 33 -3.82 11.34 -3.41
C ARG A 33 -4.48 10.36 -2.45
N GLU A 34 -4.74 9.12 -2.87
CA GLU A 34 -5.38 8.11 -2.00
C GLU A 34 -4.67 6.75 -1.94
N CYS A 35 -3.42 6.67 -2.41
CA CYS A 35 -2.50 5.64 -1.98
C CYS A 35 -1.27 6.37 -1.47
N ASN A 36 -1.06 6.40 -0.16
CA ASN A 36 0.30 6.56 0.35
C ASN A 36 1.11 5.42 -0.29
N ALA A 37 1.75 5.70 -1.42
CA ALA A 37 2.71 4.81 -2.05
C ALA A 37 3.95 4.83 -1.17
N GLN A 38 3.86 4.24 0.02
CA GLN A 38 5.06 3.63 0.56
C GLN A 38 5.53 2.69 -0.57
N PRO A 39 6.77 2.84 -1.06
CA PRO A 39 7.28 2.03 -2.17
C PRO A 39 7.33 0.54 -1.84
N CYS A 40 6.98 0.17 -0.60
CA CYS A 40 7.06 -1.15 -0.03
C CYS A 40 5.73 -1.58 0.57
N GLY A 41 5.58 -2.89 0.77
CA GLY A 41 4.37 -3.46 1.36
C GLY A 41 4.21 -3.15 2.85
N LEU A 42 3.14 -3.68 3.45
CA LEU A 42 2.92 -3.56 4.89
C LEU A 42 4.08 -4.17 5.69
N HIS A 43 4.57 -3.40 6.67
CA HIS A 43 5.71 -3.75 7.51
C HIS A 43 7.02 -3.94 6.75
N GLU A 44 7.16 -3.28 5.60
CA GLU A 44 8.39 -3.20 4.84
C GLU A 44 8.91 -1.75 4.78
N GLU A 45 10.23 -1.60 4.76
CA GLU A 45 10.94 -0.35 4.55
C GLU A 45 11.88 -0.48 3.34
N PHE A 46 11.99 0.57 2.53
CA PHE A 46 12.92 0.57 1.41
C PHE A 46 14.34 0.81 1.91
N LYS A 47 15.26 -0.11 1.65
CA LYS A 47 16.68 0.07 1.94
C LYS A 47 17.47 0.22 0.65
N LYS A 48 18.31 1.26 0.60
CA LYS A 48 19.28 1.45 -0.50
C LYS A 48 20.38 0.39 -0.49
N CYS A 49 20.77 -0.07 0.70
CA CYS A 49 21.68 -1.18 0.91
C CYS A 49 20.87 -2.24 1.65
N ALA A 50 20.36 -3.24 0.92
CA ALA A 50 19.56 -4.28 1.54
C ALA A 50 20.44 -5.32 2.24
N ASN A 51 19.88 -6.03 3.20
CA ASN A 51 20.55 -7.11 3.94
C ASN A 51 19.78 -8.44 3.85
N CYS A 52 20.28 -9.50 4.48
CA CYS A 52 19.53 -10.76 4.53
C CYS A 52 18.40 -10.66 5.56
N GLU A 53 17.17 -10.92 5.14
CA GLU A 53 16.02 -10.93 6.03
C GLU A 53 15.85 -12.30 6.71
N PRO A 54 15.46 -12.33 7.99
CA PRO A 54 15.09 -13.58 8.66
C PRO A 54 13.74 -14.10 8.13
N THR A 55 13.58 -15.42 8.10
CA THR A 55 12.30 -16.09 7.79
C THR A 55 11.79 -16.87 8.99
N CYS A 56 10.53 -17.29 8.96
CA CYS A 56 9.98 -18.15 10.02
C CYS A 56 10.69 -19.51 10.12
N GLU A 57 11.20 -20.02 9.00
CA GLU A 57 11.91 -21.28 8.92
C GLU A 57 13.38 -21.14 9.34
N ARG A 58 13.99 -19.96 9.12
CA ARG A 58 15.38 -19.66 9.44
C ARG A 58 15.51 -18.25 10.01
N LYS A 59 15.44 -18.15 11.34
CA LYS A 59 15.50 -16.86 12.07
C LYS A 59 16.88 -16.20 12.05
N GLN A 60 17.94 -16.96 11.84
CA GLN A 60 19.31 -16.45 11.74
C GLN A 60 19.96 -17.06 10.50
N LYS A 61 20.03 -16.27 9.43
CA LYS A 61 20.81 -16.64 8.25
C LYS A 61 22.15 -15.88 8.35
N PRO A 62 23.31 -16.55 8.24
CA PRO A 62 24.56 -15.82 8.07
C PRO A 62 24.44 -14.96 6.81
N CYS A 63 24.60 -13.65 6.99
CA CYS A 63 24.63 -12.70 5.91
C CYS A 63 26.05 -12.17 5.77
N ALA A 64 26.55 -12.07 4.54
CA ALA A 64 27.76 -11.31 4.29
C ALA A 64 27.52 -9.85 4.68
N ASN A 65 28.56 -9.16 5.13
CA ASN A 65 28.50 -7.72 5.43
C ASN A 65 28.46 -6.85 4.15
N GLU A 66 27.99 -7.42 3.04
CA GLU A 66 27.92 -6.79 1.73
C GLU A 66 26.53 -6.21 1.51
N CYS A 67 26.46 -5.06 0.87
CA CYS A 67 25.20 -4.45 0.47
C CYS A 67 24.56 -5.26 -0.66
N LEU A 68 23.36 -5.79 -0.41
CA LEU A 68 22.51 -6.29 -1.47
C LEU A 68 21.87 -5.13 -2.23
N THR A 69 21.32 -5.44 -3.40
CA THR A 69 20.62 -4.47 -4.25
C THR A 69 19.52 -3.75 -3.49
N PRO A 70 19.25 -2.46 -3.78
CA PRO A 70 18.16 -1.72 -3.15
C PRO A 70 16.84 -2.47 -3.23
N ALA A 71 16.17 -2.68 -2.09
CA ALA A 71 14.96 -3.48 -2.02
C ALA A 71 14.09 -3.10 -0.81
N CYS A 72 12.82 -3.49 -0.88
CA CYS A 72 11.91 -3.45 0.26
C CYS A 72 12.22 -4.61 1.20
N GLN A 73 12.39 -4.28 2.48
CA GLN A 73 12.75 -5.25 3.50
C GLN A 73 11.86 -5.14 4.73
N CYS A 74 11.59 -6.25 5.40
CA CYS A 74 10.88 -6.32 6.65
C CYS A 74 11.55 -5.39 7.67
N VAL A 75 10.71 -4.55 8.28
CA VAL A 75 11.15 -3.70 9.40
C VAL A 75 11.59 -4.57 10.58
N GLN A 76 12.36 -3.98 11.49
CA GLN A 76 12.90 -4.71 12.64
C GLN A 76 11.79 -5.42 13.46
N GLY A 77 12.04 -6.66 13.86
CA GLY A 77 11.08 -7.51 14.58
C GLY A 77 10.12 -8.29 13.69
N TYR A 78 10.12 -8.03 12.38
CA TYR A 78 9.36 -8.77 11.38
C TYR A 78 10.26 -9.75 10.61
N VAL A 79 9.66 -10.85 10.19
CA VAL A 79 10.29 -11.92 9.41
C VAL A 79 9.49 -12.14 8.14
N ARG A 80 10.16 -12.53 7.06
CA ARG A 80 9.49 -12.84 5.79
C ARG A 80 8.89 -14.24 5.86
N HIS A 81 7.59 -14.34 5.60
CA HIS A 81 6.88 -15.60 5.47
C HIS A 81 5.89 -15.50 4.31
N ARG A 82 6.01 -16.41 3.33
CA ARG A 82 5.15 -16.45 2.12
C ARG A 82 5.01 -15.10 1.41
N GLY A 83 6.13 -14.38 1.27
CA GLY A 83 6.19 -13.09 0.60
C GLY A 83 5.65 -11.90 1.40
N ARG A 84 5.30 -12.08 2.68
CA ARG A 84 4.82 -10.99 3.55
C ARG A 84 5.69 -10.86 4.81
N CYS A 85 5.83 -9.65 5.31
CA CYS A 85 6.48 -9.39 6.59
C CYS A 85 5.47 -9.52 7.73
N ILE A 86 5.74 -10.45 8.64
CA ILE A 86 4.91 -10.75 9.80
C ILE A 86 5.76 -10.63 11.07
N LYS A 87 5.14 -10.33 12.22
CA LYS A 87 5.88 -10.34 13.47
C LYS A 87 6.47 -11.73 13.74
N SER A 88 7.70 -11.78 14.23
CA SER A 88 8.42 -13.02 14.52
C SER A 88 7.65 -13.96 15.46
N GLU A 89 6.89 -13.40 16.40
CA GLU A 89 6.01 -14.13 17.34
C GLU A 89 4.84 -14.85 16.66
N ASN A 90 4.46 -14.44 15.44
CA ASN A 90 3.32 -15.01 14.74
C ASN A 90 3.70 -16.22 13.87
N CYS A 91 4.99 -16.58 13.76
CA CYS A 91 5.41 -17.74 12.95
C CYS A 91 4.66 -19.03 13.32
N GLU A 92 4.48 -19.30 14.62
CA GLU A 92 3.76 -20.48 15.11
C GLU A 92 2.25 -20.38 14.84
N LYS A 93 1.70 -19.17 14.83
CA LYS A 93 0.29 -18.94 14.52
C LYS A 93 -0.01 -19.23 13.05
N PHE A 94 0.88 -18.86 12.11
CA PHE A 94 0.68 -19.14 10.68
C PHE A 94 0.82 -20.62 10.30
N ALA A 95 1.60 -21.41 11.04
CA ALA A 95 1.55 -22.87 10.94
C ALA A 95 0.15 -23.41 11.27
N ASN A 96 -0.56 -22.74 12.19
CA ASN A 96 -1.90 -23.11 12.64
C ASN A 96 -3.04 -22.47 11.83
N TYR A 97 -2.83 -21.34 11.13
CA TYR A 97 -3.85 -20.73 10.26
C TYR A 97 -4.28 -21.65 9.10
N GLY A 98 -3.36 -22.46 8.55
CA GLY A 98 -3.70 -23.49 7.55
C GLY A 98 -4.43 -24.71 8.13
N LYS A 99 -4.46 -24.85 9.45
CA LYS A 99 -5.22 -25.89 10.17
C LYS A 99 -6.64 -25.40 10.51
N PHE A 100 -6.81 -24.09 10.72
CA PHE A 100 -8.11 -23.47 10.97
C PHE A 100 -8.95 -23.33 9.69
N SER A 101 -8.35 -22.98 8.54
CA SER A 101 -9.08 -22.89 7.27
C SER A 101 -9.66 -24.24 6.79
N LYS A 102 -9.01 -25.37 7.15
CA LYS A 102 -9.51 -26.73 6.86
C LYS A 102 -10.67 -27.17 7.74
N ARG A 103 -10.98 -26.45 8.83
CA ARG A 103 -12.20 -26.68 9.63
C ARG A 103 -13.43 -26.01 9.03
N PHE A 104 -13.25 -24.95 8.23
CA PHE A 104 -14.36 -24.15 7.71
C PHE A 104 -14.74 -24.48 6.26
N PHE A 105 -13.83 -25.10 5.50
CA PHE A 105 -14.11 -25.67 4.18
C PHE A 105 -13.83 -27.17 4.21
N PRO A 106 -14.79 -28.01 4.67
CA PRO A 106 -14.73 -29.43 4.34
C PRO A 106 -14.74 -29.52 2.82
N ASN A 107 -13.69 -30.14 2.26
CA ASN A 107 -13.71 -30.54 0.86
C ASN A 107 -14.82 -31.60 0.73
N THR A 108 -15.98 -31.19 0.24
CA THR A 108 -16.95 -32.10 -0.41
C THR A 108 -16.34 -32.68 -1.67
#